data_AF-A0A962IZG6-F1
#
_entry.id   AF-A0A962IZG6-F1
#
_cell.length_a   1.000
_cell.length_b   1.000
_cell.length_c   1.000
_cell.angle_alpha   90.00
_cell.angle_beta   90.00
_cell.angle_gamma   90.00
#
_symmetry.space_group_name_H-M   'P 1'
#
loop_
_entity.id
_entity.type
_entity.pdbx_description
1 polymer ?
#
loop_
_entity_poly.entity_id
_entity_poly.type
_entity_poly.pdbx_seq_one_letter_code
_entity_poly.pdbx_strand_id
1 'polypeptide(L)'
;MNIRNDFSRKSTQTLASLALVVAAWPSLVLAERNTEHEQAYRSALETVQQAPARIADAMAQVQSGEVAHYDFLQFEHIELVRHAQALAWPPGDFAAADKQALKQEAGALLDSANELEWIISDFLRAMAQARSASSNTLDIAAQQESNAAWQALEIQSLLFMSDAYQGDWSALAAAYDTVLGGDLSEQTRRELSFQKEQLARAVPQLQQQRDALAASDVAAHADTLDKLYQASL
;
A
#
# COMPACT_ATOMS: atom_id res chain seq x y z
N MET A 1 37.93 8.65 -71.98
CA MET A 1 38.48 9.79 -72.74
C MET A 1 38.75 10.91 -71.74
N ASN A 2 40.03 11.22 -71.56
CA ASN A 2 40.57 12.22 -70.63
C ASN A 2 40.06 13.63 -70.96
N ILE A 3 39.65 14.41 -69.95
CA ILE A 3 39.99 15.84 -69.85
C ILE A 3 40.24 16.16 -68.37
N ARG A 4 41.53 16.27 -68.03
CA ARG A 4 42.02 17.06 -66.88
C ARG A 4 41.89 18.53 -67.24
N ASN A 5 41.50 19.37 -66.30
CA ASN A 5 41.95 20.76 -66.26
C ASN A 5 42.19 21.18 -64.81
N ASP A 6 43.47 21.44 -64.54
CA ASP A 6 44.01 22.17 -63.40
C ASP A 6 43.40 23.57 -63.34
N PHE A 7 42.97 23.99 -62.15
CA PHE A 7 43.02 25.40 -61.78
C PHE A 7 43.52 25.54 -60.34
N SER A 8 44.83 25.80 -60.28
CA SER A 8 45.55 26.34 -59.13
C SER A 8 45.06 27.75 -58.82
N ARG A 9 44.70 28.02 -57.56
CA ARG A 9 44.89 29.33 -56.92
C ARG A 9 44.93 29.17 -55.40
N LYS A 10 46.13 29.40 -54.85
CA LYS A 10 46.37 29.68 -53.44
C LYS A 10 45.75 31.04 -53.10
N SER A 11 44.97 31.12 -52.03
CA SER A 11 44.72 32.37 -51.31
C SER A 11 44.76 32.09 -49.82
N THR A 12 45.75 32.72 -49.21
CA THR A 12 46.12 32.71 -47.80
C THR A 12 45.20 33.63 -47.00
N GLN A 13 45.09 33.39 -45.69
CA GLN A 13 44.65 34.31 -44.62
C GLN A 13 43.14 34.51 -44.43
N THR A 14 42.58 33.89 -43.39
CA THR A 14 42.27 34.54 -42.08
C THR A 14 41.59 33.51 -41.18
N LEU A 15 42.35 32.88 -40.28
CA LEU A 15 41.84 32.14 -39.13
C LEU A 15 42.36 32.84 -37.87
N ALA A 16 41.60 33.81 -37.36
CA ALA A 16 41.86 34.38 -36.04
C ALA A 16 40.62 35.12 -35.54
N SER A 17 39.69 34.38 -34.93
CA SER A 17 38.85 34.85 -33.82
C SER A 17 37.86 33.75 -33.45
N LEU A 18 38.35 32.70 -32.78
CA LEU A 18 37.48 31.82 -32.01
C LEU A 18 37.13 32.59 -30.73
N ALA A 19 35.86 33.00 -30.62
CA ALA A 19 35.35 33.69 -29.46
C ALA A 19 35.47 32.80 -28.22
N LEU A 20 36.00 33.41 -27.17
CA LEU A 20 36.33 32.84 -25.88
C LEU A 20 35.11 32.99 -24.97
N VAL A 21 34.10 32.12 -25.07
CA VAL A 21 32.99 32.07 -24.10
C VAL A 21 32.40 30.65 -24.03
N VAL A 22 33.00 29.75 -23.24
CA VAL A 22 32.24 28.68 -22.55
C VAL A 22 33.05 28.24 -21.32
N ALA A 23 32.88 28.90 -20.18
CA ALA A 23 33.44 28.41 -18.91
C ALA A 23 32.53 28.75 -17.70
N ALA A 24 31.21 28.80 -17.91
CA ALA A 24 30.24 29.03 -16.84
C ALA A 24 29.02 28.08 -16.90
N TRP A 25 29.09 27.00 -17.67
CA TRP A 25 27.96 26.06 -17.85
C TRP A 25 27.95 24.77 -17.00
N PRO A 26 29.00 24.34 -16.26
CA PRO A 26 28.84 23.17 -15.39
C PRO A 26 28.14 23.50 -14.06
N SER A 27 28.24 24.74 -13.56
CA SER A 27 27.72 25.11 -12.24
C SER A 27 26.20 25.28 -12.19
N LEU A 28 25.57 25.78 -13.26
CA LEU A 28 24.11 25.94 -13.32
C LEU A 28 23.40 24.59 -13.37
N VAL A 29 23.91 23.64 -14.16
CA VAL A 29 23.35 22.28 -14.28
C VAL A 29 23.50 21.48 -12.98
N LEU A 30 24.56 21.72 -12.21
CA LEU A 30 24.76 21.07 -10.90
C LEU A 30 23.85 21.67 -9.82
N ALA A 31 23.65 22.99 -9.81
CA ALA A 31 22.75 23.65 -8.86
C ALA A 31 21.28 23.26 -9.10
N GLU A 32 20.84 23.20 -10.36
CA GLU A 32 19.48 22.79 -10.75
C GLU A 32 19.18 21.33 -10.36
N ARG A 33 20.15 20.42 -10.54
CA ARG A 33 20.04 19.01 -10.11
C ARG A 33 19.97 18.83 -8.60
N ASN A 34 20.68 19.66 -7.82
CA ASN A 34 20.61 19.58 -6.36
C ASN A 34 19.22 20.01 -5.87
N THR A 35 18.62 21.04 -6.48
CA THR A 35 17.24 21.46 -6.15
C THR A 35 16.19 20.42 -6.54
N GLU A 36 16.34 19.75 -7.68
CA GLU A 36 15.44 18.66 -8.10
C GLU A 36 15.51 17.46 -7.14
N HIS A 37 16.72 17.05 -6.73
CA HIS A 37 16.91 15.93 -5.81
C HIS A 37 16.34 16.23 -4.42
N GLU A 38 16.55 17.46 -3.91
CA GLU A 38 15.99 17.89 -2.64
C GLU A 38 14.45 17.91 -2.67
N GLN A 39 13.86 18.39 -3.76
CA GLN A 39 12.41 18.36 -3.94
C GLN A 39 11.87 16.92 -4.01
N ALA A 40 12.53 16.03 -4.74
CA ALA A 40 12.15 14.62 -4.82
C ALA A 40 12.25 13.93 -3.46
N TYR A 41 13.29 14.25 -2.67
CA TYR A 41 13.46 13.72 -1.31
C TYR A 41 12.32 14.16 -0.38
N ARG A 42 11.96 15.46 -0.39
CA ARG A 42 10.81 15.97 0.38
C ARG A 42 9.50 15.34 -0.04
N SER A 43 9.26 15.20 -1.35
CA SER A 43 8.06 14.53 -1.84
C SER A 43 7.99 13.06 -1.40
N ALA A 44 9.14 12.37 -1.34
CA ALA A 44 9.17 11.01 -0.79
C ALA A 44 8.86 10.97 0.71
N LEU A 45 9.38 11.94 1.50
CA LEU A 45 9.05 12.08 2.92
C LEU A 45 7.55 12.27 3.15
N GLU A 46 6.93 13.20 2.42
CA GLU A 46 5.49 13.46 2.51
C GLU A 46 4.67 12.21 2.19
N THR A 47 5.06 11.46 1.15
CA THR A 47 4.37 10.22 0.78
C THR A 47 4.46 9.16 1.87
N VAL A 48 5.64 8.92 2.45
CA VAL A 48 5.79 7.90 3.51
C VAL A 48 5.09 8.29 4.81
N GLN A 49 5.00 9.59 5.13
CA GLN A 49 4.24 10.09 6.29
C GLN A 49 2.73 9.83 6.15
N GLN A 50 2.20 9.96 4.94
CA GLN A 50 0.77 9.76 4.65
C GLN A 50 0.40 8.30 4.43
N ALA A 51 1.37 7.44 4.09
CA ALA A 51 1.13 6.06 3.70
C ALA A 51 0.36 5.22 4.74
N PRO A 52 0.63 5.28 6.06
CA PRO A 52 -0.14 4.49 7.04
C PRO A 52 -1.64 4.78 7.00
N ALA A 53 -2.02 6.06 6.88
CA ALA A 53 -3.42 6.45 6.76
C ALA A 53 -4.04 5.95 5.44
N ARG A 54 -3.32 6.11 4.32
CA ARG A 54 -3.79 5.64 3.00
C ARG A 54 -3.97 4.12 2.95
N ILE A 55 -3.07 3.35 3.58
CA ILE A 55 -3.18 1.89 3.70
C ILE A 55 -4.37 1.52 4.60
N ALA A 56 -4.58 2.22 5.72
CA ALA A 56 -5.73 1.98 6.60
C ALA A 56 -7.06 2.25 5.88
N ASP A 57 -7.15 3.34 5.12
CA ASP A 57 -8.31 3.68 4.29
C ASP A 57 -8.53 2.62 3.20
N ALA A 58 -7.47 2.18 2.54
CA ALA A 58 -7.54 1.10 1.55
C ALA A 58 -8.05 -0.21 2.17
N MET A 59 -7.60 -0.59 3.37
CA MET A 59 -8.13 -1.74 4.10
C MET A 59 -9.62 -1.58 4.41
N ALA A 60 -10.05 -0.39 4.85
CA ALA A 60 -11.45 -0.10 5.12
C ALA A 60 -12.33 -0.22 3.87
N GLN A 61 -11.88 0.31 2.73
CA GLN A 61 -12.57 0.18 1.43
C GLN A 61 -12.67 -1.26 0.95
N VAL A 62 -11.58 -2.04 1.12
CA VAL A 62 -11.59 -3.48 0.84
C VAL A 62 -12.63 -4.17 1.70
N GLN A 63 -12.72 -3.83 2.99
CA GLN A 63 -13.64 -4.43 3.93
C GLN A 63 -15.11 -4.07 3.63
N SER A 64 -15.41 -2.81 3.33
CA SER A 64 -16.76 -2.34 2.96
C SER A 64 -17.23 -2.83 1.59
N GLY A 65 -16.31 -3.24 0.72
CA GLY A 65 -16.64 -3.67 -0.64
C GLY A 65 -16.82 -2.52 -1.62
N GLU A 66 -16.38 -1.32 -1.26
CA GLU A 66 -16.32 -0.16 -2.17
C GLU A 66 -15.38 -0.39 -3.36
N VAL A 67 -14.42 -1.30 -3.22
CA VAL A 67 -13.49 -1.68 -4.29
C VAL A 67 -13.69 -3.13 -4.73
N ALA A 68 -13.76 -3.33 -6.04
CA ALA A 68 -13.91 -4.66 -6.64
C ALA A 68 -12.59 -5.47 -6.64
N HIS A 69 -11.44 -4.79 -6.61
CA HIS A 69 -10.11 -5.39 -6.68
C HIS A 69 -9.22 -4.89 -5.54
N TYR A 70 -8.33 -5.75 -5.06
CA TYR A 70 -7.41 -5.46 -3.96
C TYR A 70 -6.15 -4.70 -4.42
N ASP A 71 -6.04 -4.42 -5.72
CA ASP A 71 -4.89 -3.77 -6.35
C ASP A 71 -4.61 -2.39 -5.77
N PHE A 72 -5.62 -1.68 -5.26
CA PHE A 72 -5.42 -0.38 -4.60
C PHE A 72 -4.61 -0.51 -3.31
N LEU A 73 -4.94 -1.49 -2.45
CA LEU A 73 -4.19 -1.74 -1.21
C LEU A 73 -2.75 -2.18 -1.51
N GLN A 74 -2.55 -3.01 -2.54
CA GLN A 74 -1.22 -3.40 -3.01
C GLN A 74 -0.44 -2.21 -3.57
N PHE A 75 -1.11 -1.33 -4.32
CA PHE A 75 -0.52 -0.11 -4.84
C PHE A 75 -0.02 0.81 -3.72
N GLU A 76 -0.84 1.04 -2.68
CA GLU A 76 -0.44 1.87 -1.53
C GLU A 76 0.80 1.30 -0.82
N HIS A 77 0.87 -0.03 -0.65
CA HIS A 77 2.04 -0.68 -0.05
C HIS A 77 3.29 -0.59 -0.93
N ILE A 78 3.16 -0.83 -2.24
CA ILE A 78 4.26 -0.71 -3.20
C ILE A 78 4.80 0.72 -3.23
N GLU A 79 3.92 1.72 -3.22
CA GLU A 79 4.31 3.13 -3.21
C GLU A 79 5.08 3.48 -1.93
N LEU A 80 4.62 3.02 -0.77
CA LEU A 80 5.35 3.17 0.49
C LEU A 80 6.76 2.57 0.40
N VAL A 81 6.89 1.32 -0.03
CA VAL A 81 8.19 0.64 -0.16
C VAL A 81 9.10 1.39 -1.13
N ARG A 82 8.56 1.82 -2.28
CA ARG A 82 9.30 2.59 -3.28
C ARG A 82 9.84 3.91 -2.72
N HIS A 83 9.03 4.66 -1.99
CA HIS A 83 9.45 5.93 -1.41
C HIS A 83 10.39 5.75 -0.22
N ALA A 84 10.17 4.73 0.63
CA ALA A 84 11.11 4.37 1.69
C ALA A 84 12.51 4.03 1.13
N GLN A 85 12.58 3.27 0.02
CA GLN A 85 13.84 2.99 -0.68
C GLN A 85 14.52 4.26 -1.21
N ALA A 86 13.76 5.20 -1.77
CA ALA A 86 14.30 6.45 -2.29
C ALA A 86 14.96 7.29 -1.18
N LEU A 87 14.42 7.25 0.04
CA LEU A 87 14.90 8.01 1.20
C LEU A 87 16.27 7.58 1.73
N ALA A 88 16.79 6.42 1.30
CA ALA A 88 18.17 6.00 1.55
C ALA A 88 19.23 6.85 0.82
N TRP A 89 18.81 7.81 -0.02
CA TRP A 89 19.69 8.66 -0.81
C TRP A 89 19.50 10.15 -0.47
N PRO A 90 20.01 10.61 0.70
CA PRO A 90 19.86 12.00 1.12
C PRO A 90 20.62 12.99 0.21
N PRO A 91 20.20 14.28 0.16
CA PRO A 91 20.86 15.32 -0.63
C PRO A 91 22.36 15.45 -0.43
N GLY A 92 23.04 15.88 -1.51
CA GLY A 92 24.50 15.93 -1.60
C GLY A 92 25.17 16.93 -0.66
N ASP A 93 24.44 17.94 -0.18
CA ASP A 93 25.02 19.06 0.56
C ASP A 93 25.08 18.82 2.09
N PHE A 94 24.48 17.73 2.59
CA PHE A 94 24.51 17.36 4.01
C PHE A 94 25.87 16.82 4.47
N ALA A 95 26.18 17.02 5.76
CA ALA A 95 27.38 16.47 6.38
C ALA A 95 27.35 14.93 6.37
N ALA A 96 28.52 14.31 6.42
CA ALA A 96 28.64 12.86 6.36
C ALA A 96 27.93 12.15 7.53
N ALA A 97 27.95 12.74 8.72
CA ALA A 97 27.27 12.21 9.89
C ALA A 97 25.74 12.22 9.71
N ASP A 98 25.19 13.33 9.22
CA ASP A 98 23.75 13.51 8.99
C ASP A 98 23.24 12.57 7.91
N LYS A 99 23.99 12.43 6.80
CA LYS A 99 23.70 11.44 5.75
C LYS A 99 23.66 10.02 6.29
N GLN A 100 24.55 9.68 7.21
CA GLN A 100 24.58 8.35 7.81
C GLN A 100 23.38 8.11 8.71
N ALA A 101 22.98 9.10 9.52
CA ALA A 101 21.78 9.02 10.36
C ALA A 101 20.51 8.87 9.51
N LEU A 102 20.35 9.70 8.47
CA LEU A 102 19.24 9.61 7.52
C LEU A 102 19.16 8.24 6.84
N LYS A 103 20.31 7.69 6.43
CA LYS A 103 20.37 6.35 5.82
C LYS A 103 19.97 5.23 6.75
N GLN A 104 20.40 5.31 8.01
CA GLN A 104 20.05 4.32 9.04
C GLN A 104 18.54 4.34 9.30
N GLU A 105 17.97 5.53 9.48
CA GLU A 105 16.54 5.68 9.74
C GLU A 105 15.69 5.30 8.52
N ALA A 106 16.12 5.66 7.30
CA ALA A 106 15.44 5.21 6.07
C ALA A 106 15.49 3.68 5.89
N GLY A 107 16.57 3.03 6.37
CA GLY A 107 16.67 1.58 6.43
C GLY A 107 15.64 0.97 7.38
N ALA A 108 15.52 1.50 8.59
CA ALA A 108 14.51 1.06 9.56
C ALA A 108 13.08 1.27 9.03
N LEU A 109 12.80 2.42 8.42
CA LEU A 109 11.54 2.70 7.76
C LEU A 109 11.21 1.65 6.68
N LEU A 110 12.19 1.31 5.84
CA LEU A 110 12.01 0.32 4.79
C LEU A 110 11.74 -1.08 5.34
N ASP A 111 12.43 -1.48 6.40
CA ASP A 111 12.20 -2.75 7.08
C ASP A 111 10.76 -2.82 7.61
N SER A 112 10.30 -1.80 8.35
CA SER A 112 8.91 -1.71 8.82
C SER A 112 7.89 -1.68 7.67
N ALA A 113 8.20 -0.99 6.57
CA ALA A 113 7.33 -0.97 5.39
C ALA A 113 7.20 -2.37 4.75
N ASN A 114 8.27 -3.16 4.70
CA ASN A 114 8.22 -4.52 4.19
C ASN A 114 7.44 -5.46 5.13
N GLU A 115 7.52 -5.26 6.45
CA GLU A 115 6.76 -6.05 7.42
C GLU A 115 5.24 -5.90 7.23
N LEU A 116 4.77 -4.75 6.74
CA LEU A 116 3.35 -4.56 6.40
C LEU A 116 2.83 -5.54 5.35
N GLU A 117 3.70 -6.14 4.51
CA GLU A 117 3.28 -7.15 3.52
C GLU A 117 2.55 -8.32 4.18
N TRP A 118 3.05 -8.77 5.33
CA TRP A 118 2.44 -9.88 6.07
C TRP A 118 1.10 -9.49 6.67
N ILE A 119 1.02 -8.30 7.27
CA ILE A 119 -0.22 -7.75 7.87
C ILE A 119 -1.31 -7.62 6.80
N ILE A 120 -0.96 -7.04 5.65
CA ILE A 120 -1.87 -6.86 4.51
C ILE A 120 -2.31 -8.21 3.95
N SER A 121 -1.39 -9.16 3.78
CA SER A 121 -1.70 -10.49 3.25
C SER A 121 -2.64 -11.27 4.18
N ASP A 122 -2.38 -11.23 5.49
CA ASP A 122 -3.22 -11.88 6.49
C ASP A 122 -4.61 -11.25 6.58
N PHE A 123 -4.68 -9.92 6.45
CA PHE A 123 -5.96 -9.19 6.37
C PHE A 123 -6.77 -9.62 5.15
N LEU A 124 -6.16 -9.62 3.96
CA LEU A 124 -6.84 -10.03 2.72
C LEU A 124 -7.32 -11.48 2.79
N ARG A 125 -6.53 -12.37 3.38
CA ARG A 125 -6.90 -13.76 3.61
C ARG A 125 -8.11 -13.88 4.54
N ALA A 126 -8.09 -13.19 5.69
CA ALA A 126 -9.21 -13.19 6.63
C ALA A 126 -10.48 -12.61 5.96
N MET A 127 -10.33 -11.56 5.16
CA MET A 127 -11.44 -10.95 4.44
C MET A 127 -12.07 -11.90 3.41
N ALA A 128 -11.24 -12.61 2.63
CA ALA A 128 -11.71 -13.61 1.69
C ALA A 128 -12.45 -14.76 2.39
N GLN A 129 -11.96 -15.21 3.55
CA GLN A 129 -12.62 -16.23 4.35
C GLN A 129 -13.96 -15.77 4.90
N ALA A 130 -14.04 -14.55 5.46
CA ALA A 130 -15.28 -13.99 6.00
C ALA A 130 -16.33 -13.80 4.90
N ARG A 131 -15.93 -13.29 3.73
CA ARG A 131 -16.82 -13.14 2.56
C ARG A 131 -17.32 -14.47 2.04
N SER A 132 -16.43 -15.43 1.85
CA SER A 132 -16.79 -16.77 1.38
C SER A 132 -17.80 -17.43 2.34
N ALA A 133 -17.52 -17.39 3.64
CA ALA A 133 -18.40 -18.00 4.64
C ALA A 133 -19.79 -17.34 4.70
N SER A 134 -19.83 -16.00 4.60
CA SER A 134 -21.10 -15.27 4.61
C SER A 134 -21.91 -15.53 3.33
N SER A 135 -21.27 -15.51 2.16
CA SER A 135 -21.92 -15.81 0.87
C SER A 135 -22.50 -17.22 0.86
N ASN A 136 -21.72 -18.22 1.25
CA ASN A 136 -22.19 -19.60 1.32
C ASN A 136 -23.35 -19.76 2.30
N THR A 137 -23.34 -18.99 3.40
CA THR A 137 -24.44 -19.00 4.37
C THR A 137 -25.73 -18.43 3.79
N LEU A 138 -25.65 -17.34 3.03
CA LEU A 138 -26.79 -16.79 2.30
C LEU A 138 -27.33 -17.80 1.28
N ASP A 139 -26.45 -18.45 0.51
CA ASP A 139 -26.85 -19.46 -0.47
C ASP A 139 -27.58 -20.65 0.18
N ILE A 140 -27.12 -21.09 1.37
CA ILE A 140 -27.78 -22.16 2.14
C ILE A 140 -29.12 -21.67 2.69
N ALA A 141 -29.18 -20.46 3.24
CA ALA A 141 -30.39 -19.90 3.83
C ALA A 141 -31.50 -19.66 2.78
N ALA A 142 -31.14 -19.20 1.59
CA ALA A 142 -32.05 -19.00 0.47
C ALA A 142 -32.71 -20.30 -0.02
N GLN A 143 -32.09 -21.45 0.20
CA GLN A 143 -32.72 -22.75 -0.11
C GLN A 143 -33.83 -23.13 0.88
N GLN A 144 -33.99 -22.40 1.99
CA GLN A 144 -34.87 -22.71 3.11
C GLN A 144 -35.83 -21.54 3.47
N GLU A 145 -36.09 -20.63 2.53
CA GLU A 145 -36.83 -19.36 2.70
C GLU A 145 -38.18 -19.44 3.44
N SER A 146 -38.82 -20.62 3.52
CA SER A 146 -40.11 -20.80 4.19
C SER A 146 -40.05 -20.91 5.72
N ASN A 147 -38.84 -20.93 6.32
CA ASN A 147 -38.66 -21.10 7.76
C ASN A 147 -38.06 -19.84 8.42
N ALA A 148 -38.74 -19.35 9.47
CA ALA A 148 -38.38 -18.12 10.16
C ALA A 148 -36.96 -18.11 10.75
N ALA A 149 -36.42 -19.26 11.19
CA ALA A 149 -35.05 -19.33 11.70
C ALA A 149 -34.01 -19.09 10.59
N TRP A 150 -34.29 -19.60 9.38
CA TRP A 150 -33.43 -19.40 8.22
C TRP A 150 -33.50 -17.96 7.70
N GLN A 151 -34.69 -17.36 7.69
CA GLN A 151 -34.85 -15.93 7.38
C GLN A 151 -34.08 -15.05 8.38
N ALA A 152 -34.12 -15.39 9.67
CA ALA A 152 -33.35 -14.66 10.68
C ALA A 152 -31.84 -14.78 10.43
N LEU A 153 -31.34 -15.98 10.10
CA LEU A 153 -29.94 -16.18 9.71
C LEU A 153 -29.57 -15.34 8.49
N GLU A 154 -30.37 -15.37 7.44
CA GLU A 154 -30.15 -14.58 6.23
C GLU A 154 -30.07 -13.08 6.54
N ILE A 155 -31.04 -12.54 7.28
CA ILE A 155 -31.07 -11.13 7.68
C ILE A 155 -29.83 -10.77 8.50
N GLN A 156 -29.46 -11.59 9.49
CA GLN A 156 -28.28 -11.31 10.31
C GLN A 156 -26.98 -11.39 9.49
N SER A 157 -26.89 -12.32 8.53
CA SER A 157 -25.75 -12.39 7.61
C SER A 157 -25.65 -11.13 6.74
N LEU A 158 -26.77 -10.67 6.16
CA LEU A 158 -26.82 -9.44 5.38
C LEU A 158 -26.45 -8.20 6.21
N LEU A 159 -26.98 -8.10 7.44
CA LEU A 159 -26.65 -7.00 8.34
C LEU A 159 -25.16 -7.00 8.68
N PHE A 160 -24.59 -8.16 9.00
CA PHE A 160 -23.17 -8.29 9.32
C PHE A 160 -22.27 -7.93 8.13
N MET A 161 -22.65 -8.35 6.92
CA MET A 161 -21.98 -7.96 5.68
C MET A 161 -22.10 -6.46 5.41
N SER A 162 -23.28 -5.87 5.65
CA SER A 162 -23.54 -4.44 5.40
C SER A 162 -22.78 -3.52 6.36
N ASP A 163 -22.49 -3.99 7.56
CA ASP A 163 -21.62 -3.33 8.54
C ASP A 163 -20.13 -3.65 8.30
N ALA A 164 -19.81 -4.17 7.11
CA ALA A 164 -18.47 -4.50 6.68
C ALA A 164 -17.74 -5.40 7.71
N TYR A 165 -18.43 -6.33 8.37
CA TYR A 165 -17.83 -7.24 9.36
C TYR A 165 -17.19 -6.53 10.57
N GLN A 166 -17.51 -5.26 10.83
CA GLN A 166 -16.93 -4.48 11.94
C GLN A 166 -17.70 -4.66 13.25
N GLY A 167 -19.00 -4.91 13.16
CA GLY A 167 -19.88 -5.04 14.31
C GLY A 167 -19.70 -6.32 15.11
N ASP A 168 -20.36 -6.36 16.25
CA ASP A 168 -20.46 -7.57 17.06
C ASP A 168 -21.19 -8.68 16.29
N TRP A 169 -20.47 -9.76 15.99
CA TRP A 169 -21.02 -10.92 15.27
C TRP A 169 -21.90 -11.82 16.16
N SER A 170 -22.11 -11.48 17.44
CA SER A 170 -22.90 -12.28 18.40
C SER A 170 -24.34 -12.53 17.94
N ALA A 171 -24.99 -11.53 17.33
CA ALA A 171 -26.36 -11.66 16.80
C ALA A 171 -26.42 -12.68 15.64
N LEU A 172 -25.43 -12.65 14.75
CA LEU A 172 -25.27 -13.64 13.69
C LEU A 172 -24.96 -15.02 14.27
N ALA A 173 -24.03 -15.12 15.23
CA ALA A 173 -23.70 -16.37 15.89
C ALA A 173 -24.92 -17.03 16.55
N ALA A 174 -25.79 -16.25 17.20
CA ALA A 174 -27.03 -16.73 17.79
C ALA A 174 -28.04 -17.22 16.73
N ALA A 175 -28.09 -16.56 15.56
CA ALA A 175 -28.91 -17.01 14.44
C ALA A 175 -28.42 -18.37 13.89
N TYR A 176 -27.11 -18.55 13.77
CA TYR A 176 -26.52 -19.87 13.47
C TYR A 176 -26.93 -20.92 14.49
N ASP A 177 -26.80 -20.64 15.78
CA ASP A 177 -27.13 -21.60 16.85
C ASP A 177 -28.60 -21.99 16.84
N THR A 178 -29.48 -21.04 16.52
CA THR A 178 -30.92 -21.30 16.37
C THR A 178 -31.19 -22.28 15.22
N VAL A 179 -30.58 -22.08 14.05
CA VAL A 179 -30.74 -22.98 12.90
C VAL A 179 -30.11 -24.35 13.17
N LEU A 180 -28.89 -24.39 13.73
CA LEU A 180 -28.17 -25.62 14.05
C LEU A 180 -28.87 -26.47 15.12
N GLY A 181 -29.64 -25.85 16.02
CA GLY A 181 -30.47 -26.53 17.00
C GLY A 181 -31.74 -27.18 16.43
N GLY A 182 -32.08 -26.88 15.16
CA GLY A 182 -33.23 -27.44 14.47
C GLY A 182 -33.02 -28.85 13.91
N ASP A 183 -34.07 -29.37 13.29
CA ASP A 183 -34.00 -30.61 12.52
C ASP A 183 -33.40 -30.32 11.13
N LEU A 184 -32.16 -30.74 10.94
CA LEU A 184 -31.36 -30.48 9.74
C LEU A 184 -30.81 -31.80 9.20
N SER A 185 -30.65 -31.88 7.89
CA SER A 185 -29.83 -32.94 7.31
C SER A 185 -28.40 -32.87 7.86
N GLU A 186 -27.73 -34.02 7.96
CA GLU A 186 -26.34 -34.06 8.43
C GLU A 186 -25.41 -33.21 7.55
N GLN A 187 -25.63 -33.21 6.24
CA GLN A 187 -24.87 -32.41 5.29
C GLN A 187 -25.04 -30.91 5.56
N THR A 188 -26.28 -30.43 5.67
CA THR A 188 -26.58 -29.01 5.95
C THR A 188 -25.98 -28.58 7.28
N ARG A 189 -26.09 -29.43 8.31
CA ARG A 189 -25.51 -29.15 9.63
C ARG A 189 -24.00 -29.00 9.57
N ARG A 190 -23.30 -29.93 8.91
CA ARG A 190 -21.83 -29.88 8.78
C ARG A 190 -21.38 -28.63 8.04
N GLU A 191 -22.02 -28.32 6.92
CA GLU A 191 -21.71 -27.15 6.12
C GLU A 191 -21.92 -25.86 6.90
N LEU A 192 -23.07 -25.73 7.57
CA LEU A 192 -23.41 -24.52 8.32
C LEU A 192 -22.50 -24.33 9.55
N SER A 193 -22.16 -25.41 10.26
CA SER A 193 -21.17 -25.36 11.34
C SER A 193 -19.80 -24.92 10.82
N PHE A 194 -19.38 -25.43 9.66
CA PHE A 194 -18.13 -25.02 9.03
C PHE A 194 -18.13 -23.52 8.71
N GLN A 195 -19.20 -22.97 8.13
CA GLN A 195 -19.27 -21.53 7.85
C GLN A 195 -19.24 -20.69 9.13
N LYS A 196 -19.94 -21.11 10.18
CA LYS A 196 -19.89 -20.46 11.50
C LYS A 196 -18.46 -20.43 12.05
N GLU A 197 -17.75 -21.56 12.00
CA GLU A 197 -16.36 -21.65 12.46
C GLU A 197 -15.41 -20.76 11.65
N GLN A 198 -15.61 -20.67 10.34
CA GLN A 198 -14.80 -19.80 9.49
C GLN A 198 -14.97 -18.34 9.86
N LEU A 199 -16.21 -17.88 10.09
CA LEU A 199 -16.47 -16.51 10.58
C LEU A 199 -15.88 -16.27 11.96
N ALA A 200 -16.04 -17.22 12.89
CA ALA A 200 -15.50 -17.12 14.24
C ALA A 200 -13.96 -16.92 14.28
N ARG A 201 -13.24 -17.46 13.28
CA ARG A 201 -11.79 -17.29 13.14
C ARG A 201 -11.41 -16.03 12.37
N ALA A 202 -12.09 -15.76 11.26
CA ALA A 202 -11.74 -14.67 10.35
C ALA A 202 -12.05 -13.28 10.93
N VAL A 203 -13.18 -13.12 11.62
CA VAL A 203 -13.64 -11.81 12.11
C VAL A 203 -12.66 -11.20 13.12
N PRO A 204 -12.20 -11.93 14.16
CA PRO A 204 -11.18 -11.39 15.07
C PRO A 204 -9.85 -11.09 14.37
N GLN A 205 -9.49 -11.87 13.35
CA GLN A 205 -8.26 -11.63 12.57
C GLN A 205 -8.33 -10.32 11.80
N LEU A 206 -9.49 -9.95 11.25
CA LEU A 206 -9.65 -8.65 10.57
C LEU A 206 -9.30 -7.48 11.50
N GLN A 207 -9.84 -7.49 12.72
CA GLN A 207 -9.54 -6.46 13.71
C GLN A 207 -8.06 -6.51 14.12
N GLN A 208 -7.54 -7.71 14.40
CA GLN A 208 -6.14 -7.90 14.77
C GLN A 208 -5.18 -7.30 13.72
N GLN A 209 -5.43 -7.50 12.43
CA GLN A 209 -4.54 -6.97 11.39
C GLN A 209 -4.65 -5.44 11.24
N ARG A 210 -5.83 -4.86 11.46
CA ARG A 210 -5.99 -3.39 11.51
C ARG A 210 -5.24 -2.79 12.69
N ASP A 211 -5.33 -3.44 13.85
CA ASP A 211 -4.60 -3.03 15.06
C ASP A 211 -3.09 -3.18 14.85
N ALA A 212 -2.64 -4.24 14.16
CA ALA A 212 -1.23 -4.45 13.81
C ALA A 212 -0.70 -3.37 12.86
N LEU A 213 -1.49 -2.95 11.86
CA LEU A 213 -1.11 -1.80 11.01
C LEU A 213 -0.96 -0.53 11.86
N ALA A 214 -1.92 -0.24 12.73
CA ALA A 214 -1.90 0.94 13.59
C ALA A 214 -0.73 0.93 14.59
N ALA A 215 -0.29 -0.26 15.01
CA ALA A 215 0.85 -0.46 15.89
C ALA A 215 2.20 -0.55 15.16
N SER A 216 2.23 -0.47 13.82
CA SER A 216 3.47 -0.53 13.06
C SER A 216 4.34 0.71 13.28
N ASP A 217 5.66 0.53 13.18
CA ASP A 217 6.63 1.61 13.40
C ASP A 217 6.80 2.54 12.19
N VAL A 218 6.08 2.31 11.08
CA VAL A 218 6.21 3.10 9.83
C VAL A 218 6.01 4.60 10.09
N ALA A 219 4.96 4.99 10.81
CA ALA A 219 4.70 6.39 11.12
C ALA A 219 5.80 7.00 12.02
N ALA A 220 6.27 6.23 13.00
CA ALA A 220 7.31 6.68 13.93
C ALA A 220 8.66 6.89 13.22
N HIS A 221 9.02 5.98 12.31
CA HIS A 221 10.23 6.11 11.49
C HIS A 221 10.12 7.25 10.47
N ALA A 222 8.97 7.43 9.82
CA ALA A 222 8.74 8.55 8.91
C ALA A 222 8.88 9.91 9.62
N ASP A 223 8.32 10.05 10.83
CA ASP A 223 8.44 11.25 11.66
C ASP A 223 9.87 11.50 12.13
N THR A 224 10.59 10.45 12.51
CA THR A 224 11.99 10.56 12.95
C THR A 224 12.88 10.98 11.79
N LEU A 225 12.66 10.40 10.61
CA LEU A 225 13.40 10.74 9.40
C LEU A 225 13.18 12.19 8.96
N ASP A 226 11.94 12.69 9.01
CA ASP A 226 11.66 14.11 8.73
C ASP A 226 12.37 15.02 9.73
N LYS A 227 12.34 14.71 11.03
CA LYS A 227 13.09 15.50 12.04
C LYS A 227 14.60 15.53 11.77
N LEU A 228 15.19 14.40 11.40
CA LEU A 228 16.60 14.32 11.02
C LEU A 228 16.88 15.15 9.76
N TYR A 229 15.99 15.10 8.78
CA TYR A 229 16.11 15.88 7.55
C TYR A 229 16.05 17.38 7.84
N GLN A 230 15.08 17.85 8.62
CA GLN A 230 14.97 19.27 9.00
C GLN A 230 16.17 19.76 9.82
N ALA A 231 16.73 18.91 10.69
CA ALA A 231 17.92 19.26 11.47
C ALA A 231 19.21 19.35 10.64
N SER A 232 19.19 18.82 9.41
CA SER A 232 20.33 18.80 8.49
C SER A 232 20.33 19.96 7.48
N LEU A 233 19.26 20.76 7.45
CA LEU A 233 19.13 21.98 6.64
C LEU A 233 19.85 23.17 7.32
#